data_AF-A0A654KWP9-F1
#
_entry.id   AF-A0A654KWP9-F1
#
_cell.length_a   1.000
_cell.length_b   1.000
_cell.length_c   1.000
_cell.angle_alpha   90.00
_cell.angle_beta   90.00
_cell.angle_gamma   90.00
#
_symmetry.space_group_name_H-M   'P 1'
#
loop_
_entity.id
_entity.type
_entity.pdbx_description
1 polymer ?
#
loop_
_entity_poly.entity_id
_entity_poly.type
_entity_poly.pdbx_seq_one_letter_code
_entity_poly.pdbx_strand_id
1 'polypeptide(L)'
;MRTNYLRGSKRYENNLNGQVNQKSTFREFVGKDEEHGLYKVRLGYTVYAANHTLTRVYTVNENNELTPVSQYTLNTKEWILRNLETEIKYRRGRELGQILQKTHIPSPDRKAYKIRRGFLGTR
;
A
#
# COMPACT_ATOMS: atom_id res chain seq x y z
N MET A 1 8.84 -14.89 -41.31
CA MET A 1 7.88 -14.82 -40.19
C MET A 1 8.66 -14.77 -38.89
N ARG A 2 8.62 -13.67 -38.14
CA ARG A 2 9.31 -13.48 -36.85
C ARG A 2 8.30 -12.96 -35.83
N THR A 3 7.98 -13.75 -34.82
CA THR A 3 7.03 -13.46 -33.75
C THR A 3 7.74 -12.79 -32.57
N ASN A 4 7.69 -11.46 -32.50
CA ASN A 4 8.16 -10.71 -31.33
C ASN A 4 7.01 -10.54 -30.33
N TYR A 5 6.88 -11.46 -29.37
CA TYR A 5 6.06 -11.22 -28.17
C TYR A 5 6.89 -10.49 -27.11
N LEU A 6 6.99 -9.17 -27.23
CA LEU A 6 7.37 -8.32 -26.10
C LEU A 6 6.19 -8.27 -25.13
N ARG A 7 6.25 -9.14 -24.11
CA ARG A 7 5.37 -9.19 -22.96
C ARG A 7 5.27 -7.81 -22.31
N GLY A 8 4.10 -7.18 -22.43
CA GLY A 8 3.85 -5.80 -22.05
C GLY A 8 4.32 -5.46 -20.64
N SER A 9 5.27 -4.52 -20.55
CA SER A 9 5.38 -3.62 -19.42
C SER A 9 4.14 -2.72 -19.46
N LYS A 10 3.21 -2.91 -18.51
CA LYS A 10 2.01 -2.10 -18.36
C LYS A 10 2.44 -0.65 -18.09
N ARG A 11 2.52 0.16 -19.15
CA ARG A 11 2.61 1.62 -19.05
C ARG A 11 1.35 2.09 -18.35
N TYR A 12 1.51 2.88 -17.29
CA TYR A 12 0.39 3.53 -16.62
C TYR A 12 -0.23 4.50 -17.64
N GLU A 13 -1.42 4.17 -18.14
CA GLU A 13 -2.18 5.06 -19.01
C GLU A 13 -2.71 6.24 -18.18
N ASN A 14 -2.27 7.45 -18.55
CA ASN A 14 -2.85 8.69 -18.06
C ASN A 14 -4.11 8.95 -18.88
N ASN A 15 -5.28 8.95 -18.23
CA ASN A 15 -6.56 9.21 -18.89
C ASN A 15 -6.80 10.72 -19.08
N LEU A 16 -7.26 11.05 -20.28
CA LEU A 16 -7.66 12.38 -20.75
C LEU A 16 -9.14 12.65 -20.37
N ASN A 17 -9.39 13.90 -19.95
CA ASN A 17 -10.70 14.56 -19.73
C ASN A 17 -11.49 14.19 -18.45
N GLY A 18 -11.40 15.10 -17.46
CA GLY A 18 -12.24 15.12 -16.26
C GLY A 18 -11.44 15.40 -14.99
N GLN A 19 -10.78 16.56 -14.92
CA GLN A 19 -10.07 17.09 -13.73
C GLN A 19 -9.40 16.03 -12.84
N VAL A 20 -8.41 15.31 -13.39
CA VAL A 20 -7.43 14.64 -12.54
C VAL A 20 -6.56 15.76 -11.96
N ASN A 21 -6.87 16.23 -10.77
CA ASN A 21 -5.91 17.01 -9.99
C ASN A 21 -4.75 16.07 -9.63
N GLN A 22 -3.85 15.88 -10.59
CA GLN A 22 -2.58 15.18 -10.50
C GLN A 22 -1.65 16.00 -9.60
N LYS A 23 -1.99 16.20 -8.33
CA LYS A 23 -0.94 16.14 -7.31
C LYS A 23 -0.63 14.68 -7.13
N SER A 24 0.05 14.09 -8.12
CA SER A 24 0.79 12.85 -7.92
C SER A 24 1.93 13.18 -6.97
N THR A 25 1.60 13.29 -5.69
CA THR A 25 2.57 13.39 -4.62
C THR A 25 3.37 12.09 -4.67
N PHE A 26 4.66 12.20 -5.01
CA PHE A 26 5.63 11.11 -4.96
C PHE A 26 5.36 10.24 -3.72
N ARG A 27 5.24 8.92 -3.92
CA ARG A 27 5.13 7.96 -2.83
C ARG A 27 6.16 6.86 -2.98
N GLU A 28 6.77 6.49 -1.87
CA GLU A 28 7.81 5.46 -1.83
C GLU A 28 7.66 4.65 -0.56
N PHE A 29 7.70 3.33 -0.70
CA PHE A 29 7.73 2.45 0.47
C PHE A 29 9.12 2.44 1.08
N VAL A 30 9.21 2.83 2.35
CA VAL A 30 10.47 2.90 3.10
C VAL A 30 10.74 1.59 3.82
N GLY A 31 9.70 0.99 4.40
CA GLY A 31 9.85 -0.24 5.16
C GLY A 31 8.60 -0.60 5.94
N LYS A 32 8.69 -1.69 6.70
CA LYS A 32 7.63 -2.14 7.59
C LYS A 32 8.22 -2.36 8.96
N ASP A 33 7.58 -1.78 9.95
CA ASP A 33 7.80 -2.10 11.33
C ASP A 33 7.01 -3.38 11.65
N GLU A 34 7.73 -4.48 11.84
CA GLU A 34 7.12 -5.79 12.09
C GLU A 34 6.51 -5.88 13.49
N GLU A 35 7.05 -5.17 14.48
CA GLU A 35 6.58 -5.20 15.87
C GLU A 35 5.20 -4.56 15.99
N HIS A 36 5.01 -3.41 15.36
CA HIS A 36 3.74 -2.68 15.42
C HIS A 36 2.84 -2.91 14.19
N GLY A 37 3.34 -3.62 13.18
CA GLY A 37 2.63 -3.85 11.92
C GLY A 37 2.39 -2.57 11.11
N LEU A 38 3.25 -1.56 11.28
CA LEU A 38 3.14 -0.26 10.64
C LEU A 38 3.96 -0.22 9.34
N TYR A 39 3.33 0.23 8.26
CA TYR A 39 3.99 0.43 6.98
C TYR A 39 4.49 1.87 6.91
N LYS A 40 5.80 2.03 6.71
CA LYS A 40 6.46 3.32 6.51
C LYS A 40 6.46 3.67 5.03
N VAL A 41 5.83 4.79 4.69
CA VAL A 41 5.68 5.30 3.33
C VAL A 41 6.08 6.76 3.32
N ARG A 42 7.07 7.10 2.49
CA ARG A 42 7.46 8.48 2.22
C ARG A 42 6.48 9.10 1.24
N LEU A 43 5.89 10.22 1.61
CA LEU A 43 5.02 11.02 0.76
C LEU A 43 5.60 12.44 0.65
N GLY A 44 6.18 12.77 -0.50
CA GLY A 44 7.00 13.97 -0.64
C GLY A 44 8.18 13.95 0.34
N TYR A 45 8.32 14.99 1.18
CA TYR A 45 9.39 15.11 2.17
C TYR A 45 9.08 14.45 3.52
N THR A 46 7.85 13.98 3.74
CA THR A 46 7.42 13.45 5.03
C THR A 46 7.29 11.93 4.97
N VAL A 47 7.84 11.23 5.96
CA VAL A 47 7.60 9.79 6.13
C VAL A 47 6.42 9.60 7.06
N TYR A 48 5.44 8.83 6.60
CA TYR A 48 4.28 8.43 7.38
C TYR A 48 4.37 6.95 7.73
N ALA A 49 3.92 6.57 8.91
CA ALA A 49 3.76 5.19 9.33
C ALA A 49 2.27 4.91 9.57
N ALA A 50 1.72 3.86 8.97
CA ALA A 50 0.31 3.54 9.16
C ALA A 50 0.05 2.04 9.19
N ASN A 51 -0.97 1.63 9.94
CA ASN A 51 -1.45 0.25 9.90
C ASN A 51 -2.27 0.01 8.62
N HIS A 52 -2.50 -1.26 8.29
CA HIS A 52 -3.16 -1.62 7.03
C HIS A 52 -4.64 -1.23 6.94
N THR A 53 -5.30 -0.96 8.07
CA THR A 53 -6.67 -0.44 8.13
C THR A 53 -6.73 1.08 8.14
N LEU A 54 -5.58 1.77 8.17
CA LEU A 54 -5.45 3.23 8.27
C LEU A 54 -6.15 3.87 9.48
N THR A 55 -6.44 3.06 10.51
CA THR A 55 -7.00 3.58 11.76
C THR A 55 -5.95 4.24 12.65
N ARG A 56 -4.67 3.95 12.39
CA ARG A 56 -3.53 4.58 13.07
C ARG A 56 -2.57 5.11 12.01
N VAL A 57 -2.35 6.43 12.02
CA VAL A 57 -1.44 7.12 11.12
C VAL A 57 -0.53 8.04 11.93
N TYR A 58 0.77 7.93 11.69
CA TYR A 58 1.82 8.69 12.35
C TYR A 58 2.70 9.37 11.31
N THR A 59 3.30 10.50 11.65
CA THR A 59 4.52 10.99 11.01
C THR A 59 5.73 10.41 11.72
N VAL A 60 6.79 10.14 10.95
CA VAL A 60 8.07 9.63 11.44
C VAL A 60 9.09 10.75 11.31
N ASN A 61 9.76 11.10 12.40
CA ASN A 61 10.88 12.06 12.38
C ASN A 61 12.22 11.36 12.07
N GLU A 62 13.30 12.13 12.01
CA GLU A 62 14.66 11.61 11.74
C GLU A 62 15.14 10.62 12.81
N ASN A 63 14.67 10.77 14.05
CA ASN A 63 14.96 9.88 15.18
C ASN A 63 14.07 8.63 15.21
N ASN A 64 13.26 8.38 14.17
CA ASN A 64 12.26 7.30 14.09
C ASN A 64 11.12 7.37 15.14
N GLU A 65 10.91 8.49 15.79
CA GLU A 65 9.79 8.67 16.71
C GLU A 65 8.47 8.85 15.95
N LEU A 66 7.40 8.29 16.51
CA LEU A 66 6.07 8.26 15.91
C LEU A 66 5.18 9.31 16.53
N THR A 67 4.82 10.33 15.75
CA THR A 67 3.87 11.38 16.18
C THR A 67 2.51 11.14 15.53
N PRO A 68 1.41 10.99 16.29
CA PRO A 68 0.11 10.73 15.72
C PRO A 68 -0.37 11.90 14.86
N VAL A 69 -0.92 11.61 13.68
CA VAL A 69 -1.48 12.62 12.79
C VAL A 69 -2.92 12.91 13.20
N SER A 70 -3.24 14.20 13.37
CA SER A 70 -4.61 14.60 13.73
C SER A 70 -5.63 14.23 12.64
N GLN A 71 -6.84 13.85 13.04
CA GLN A 71 -7.93 13.57 12.11
C GLN A 71 -8.25 14.78 11.23
N TYR A 72 -8.17 16.00 11.78
CA TYR A 72 -8.34 17.24 11.02
C TYR A 72 -7.36 17.30 9.84
N THR A 73 -6.07 17.01 10.08
CA THR A 73 -5.07 17.00 9.00
C THR A 73 -5.37 15.94 7.95
N LEU A 74 -5.80 14.74 8.36
CA LEU A 74 -6.14 13.66 7.44
C LEU A 74 -7.37 13.99 6.58
N ASN A 75 -8.36 14.68 7.15
CA ASN A 75 -9.55 15.14 6.43
C ASN A 75 -9.22 16.29 5.48
N THR A 76 -8.39 17.25 5.89
CA THR A 76 -7.98 18.37 5.03
C THR A 76 -7.04 17.92 3.91
N LYS A 77 -6.21 16.89 4.18
CA LYS A 77 -5.22 16.36 3.24
C LYS A 77 -5.54 14.90 2.88
N GLU A 78 -6.70 14.68 2.28
CA GLU A 78 -7.19 13.33 1.89
C GLU A 78 -6.19 12.54 1.04
N TRP A 79 -5.33 13.23 0.29
CA TRP A 79 -4.27 12.61 -0.51
C TRP A 79 -3.31 11.77 0.32
N ILE A 80 -3.13 12.05 1.62
CA ILE A 80 -2.30 11.25 2.53
C ILE A 80 -2.88 9.84 2.66
N LEU A 81 -4.14 9.74 3.09
CA LEU A 81 -4.81 8.46 3.28
C LEU A 81 -4.89 7.68 1.96
N ARG A 82 -5.25 8.34 0.86
CA ARG A 82 -5.31 7.71 -0.46
C ARG A 82 -3.98 7.08 -0.88
N ASN A 83 -2.87 7.79 -0.68
CA ASN A 83 -1.54 7.29 -1.06
C ASN A 83 -1.05 6.17 -0.13
N LEU A 84 -1.28 6.32 1.18
CA LEU A 84 -0.99 5.26 2.15
C LEU A 84 -1.77 3.99 1.82
N GLU A 85 -3.08 4.12 1.59
CA GLU A 85 -3.93 2.99 1.24
C GLU A 85 -3.40 2.25 0.01
N THR A 86 -3.07 3.01 -1.04
CA THR A 86 -2.65 2.42 -2.31
C THR A 86 -1.30 1.70 -2.16
N GLU A 87 -0.32 2.32 -1.51
CA GLU A 87 1.00 1.71 -1.34
C GLU A 87 0.93 0.49 -0.40
N ILE A 88 0.19 0.60 0.71
CA ILE A 88 0.05 -0.49 1.68
C ILE A 88 -0.69 -1.68 1.05
N LYS A 89 -1.78 -1.44 0.31
CA LYS A 89 -2.48 -2.51 -0.43
C LYS A 89 -1.55 -3.19 -1.44
N TYR A 90 -0.75 -2.42 -2.16
CA TYR A 90 0.23 -2.96 -3.11
C TYR A 90 1.25 -3.86 -2.40
N ARG A 91 1.84 -3.40 -1.29
CA ARG A 91 2.83 -4.18 -0.51
C ARG A 91 2.21 -5.44 0.08
N ARG A 92 1.02 -5.34 0.68
CA ARG A 92 0.29 -6.51 1.20
C ARG A 92 -0.04 -7.54 0.13
N GLY A 93 -0.41 -7.09 -1.07
CA GLY A 93 -0.65 -7.99 -2.21
C GLY A 93 0.62 -8.77 -2.59
N ARG A 94 1.78 -8.11 -2.58
CA ARG A 94 3.07 -8.77 -2.84
C ARG A 94 3.47 -9.75 -1.74
N GLU A 95 3.34 -9.36 -0.48
CA GLU A 95 3.59 -10.23 0.68
C GLU A 95 2.73 -11.50 0.60
N LEU A 96 1.43 -11.35 0.34
CA LEU A 96 0.52 -12.46 0.17
C LEU A 96 0.94 -13.39 -0.98
N GLY A 97 1.37 -12.82 -2.11
CA GLY A 97 1.88 -13.60 -3.24
C GLY A 97 3.09 -14.46 -2.86
N GLN A 98 4.07 -13.87 -2.17
CA GLN A 98 5.27 -14.57 -1.71
C GLN A 98 4.93 -15.69 -0.71
N ILE A 99 4.03 -15.40 0.23
CA ILE A 99 3.55 -16.38 1.20
C ILE A 99 2.90 -17.57 0.48
N LEU A 100 1.98 -17.32 -0.45
CA LEU A 100 1.27 -18.39 -1.17
C LEU A 100 2.20 -19.22 -2.05
N GLN A 101 3.29 -18.63 -2.55
CA GLN A 101 4.34 -19.35 -3.27
C GLN A 101 5.16 -20.24 -2.33
N LYS A 102 5.58 -19.73 -1.16
CA LYS A 102 6.43 -20.47 -0.20
C LYS A 102 5.70 -21.61 0.52
N THR A 103 4.42 -21.42 0.83
CA THR A 103 3.65 -22.33 1.70
C THR A 103 2.93 -23.44 0.94
N HIS A 104 2.96 -23.44 -0.40
CA HIS A 104 2.28 -24.42 -1.26
C HIS A 104 0.80 -24.68 -0.91
N ILE A 105 0.11 -23.69 -0.31
CA ILE A 105 -1.29 -23.85 0.10
C ILE A 105 -2.16 -24.18 -1.12
N PRO A 106 -2.91 -25.30 -1.10
CA PRO A 106 -3.83 -25.69 -2.17
C PRO A 106 -4.86 -24.59 -2.45
N SER A 107 -5.26 -24.44 -3.71
CA SER A 107 -6.20 -23.39 -4.14
C SER A 107 -7.49 -23.31 -3.27
N PRO A 108 -8.15 -24.43 -2.91
CA PRO A 108 -9.34 -24.41 -2.07
C PRO A 108 -9.12 -23.71 -0.72
N ASP A 109 -7.96 -23.93 -0.10
CA ASP A 109 -7.64 -23.43 1.24
C ASP A 109 -7.17 -21.98 1.25
N ARG A 110 -6.78 -21.43 0.09
CA ARG A 110 -6.28 -20.06 -0.02
C ARG A 110 -7.32 -19.03 0.41
N LYS A 111 -8.61 -19.30 0.21
CA LYS A 111 -9.69 -18.39 0.65
C LYS A 111 -9.72 -18.31 2.18
N ALA A 112 -9.76 -19.47 2.86
CA ALA A 112 -9.75 -19.55 4.31
C ALA A 112 -8.47 -18.93 4.90
N TYR A 113 -7.31 -19.19 4.28
CA TYR A 113 -6.04 -18.58 4.66
C TYR A 113 -6.09 -17.04 4.62
N LYS A 114 -6.56 -16.47 3.51
CA LYS A 114 -6.65 -15.01 3.34
C LYS A 114 -7.59 -14.36 4.35
N ILE A 115 -8.71 -15.00 4.69
CA ILE A 115 -9.65 -14.53 5.71
C ILE A 115 -8.97 -14.52 7.08
N ARG A 116 -8.36 -15.66 7.48
CA ARG A 116 -7.66 -15.78 8.77
C ARG A 116 -6.53 -14.76 8.96
N ARG A 117 -5.86 -14.39 7.86
CA ARG A 117 -4.76 -13.42 7.84
C ARG A 117 -5.22 -11.98 7.56
N GLY A 118 -6.53 -11.73 7.50
CA GLY A 118 -7.09 -10.39 7.29
C GLY A 118 -6.76 -9.76 5.94
N PHE A 119 -6.47 -10.56 4.91
CA PHE A 119 -6.32 -10.10 3.52
C PHE A 119 -7.67 -10.01 2.79
N LEU A 120 -8.67 -10.75 3.26
CA LEU A 120 -10.05 -10.72 2.79
C LEU A 120 -10.98 -10.53 4.00
N GLY A 121 -12.07 -9.80 3.82
CA GLY A 121 -13.12 -9.71 4.83
C GLY A 121 -13.90 -11.02 4.97
N THR A 122 -14.48 -11.23 6.14
CA THR A 122 -15.53 -12.23 6.36
C THR A 122 -16.81 -11.71 5.71
N ARG A 123 -17.19 -12.28 4.57
CA ARG A 123 -18.50 -12.07 3.97
C ARG A 123 -19.47 -13.12 4.49
#